data_AF-A0A6G0VT31-F1
#
_entry.id   AF-A0A6G0VT31-F1
#
_cell.length_a   1.000
_cell.length_b   1.000
_cell.length_c   1.000
_cell.angle_alpha   90.00
_cell.angle_beta   90.00
_cell.angle_gamma   90.00
#
_symmetry.space_group_name_H-M   'P 1'
#
loop_
_entity.id
_entity.type
_entity.pdbx_description
1 polymer ?
#
loop_
_entity_poly.entity_id
_entity_poly.type
_entity_poly.pdbx_seq_one_letter_code
_entity_poly.pdbx_strand_id
1 'polypeptide(L)'
;MCSDLRLTKKVFIVGIFHGYEKPKSSNKFLEEFISELIILVNEGLTTSEGEVICVKLAALICDVPAKSFVLHIKSHNGYNSCSKCIITGTYIRTNGIHGRVCFPSPNKEDEFIL
;
A
#
# COMPACT_ATOMS: atom_id res chain seq x y z
N MET A 1 11.31 5.01 7.32
CA MET A 1 11.48 6.30 6.61
C MET A 1 10.11 6.82 6.22
N CYS A 2 9.50 7.63 7.08
CA CYS A 2 8.28 8.41 6.81
C CYS A 2 8.37 9.78 7.51
N SER A 3 9.58 10.18 7.95
CA SER A 3 9.79 11.25 8.92
C SER A 3 10.02 12.62 8.28
N ASP A 4 10.12 12.72 6.96
CA ASP A 4 10.52 13.96 6.29
C ASP A 4 9.50 14.49 5.28
N LEU A 5 8.25 14.04 5.37
CA LEU A 5 7.14 14.76 4.75
C LEU A 5 6.56 15.67 5.83
N ARG A 6 6.82 16.99 5.74
CA ARG A 6 6.10 18.01 6.50
C ARG A 6 4.64 18.03 6.03
N LEU A 7 3.89 16.98 6.37
CA LEU A 7 2.45 16.92 6.22
C LEU A 7 1.90 18.05 7.06
N THR A 8 1.35 19.06 6.39
CA THR A 8 0.49 20.03 7.04
C THR A 8 -0.57 19.22 7.79
N LYS A 9 -0.94 19.62 9.02
CA LYS A 9 -1.91 18.89 9.87
C LYS A 9 -3.34 18.83 9.29
N LYS A 10 -3.52 19.12 8.00
CA LYS A 10 -4.79 19.16 7.30
C LYS A 10 -4.91 17.90 6.45
N VAL A 11 -5.80 17.02 6.88
CA VAL A 11 -6.21 15.83 6.12
C VAL A 11 -7.48 16.18 5.38
N PHE A 12 -7.51 15.94 4.07
CA PHE A 12 -8.72 16.00 3.26
C PHE A 12 -9.20 14.58 2.98
N ILE A 13 -10.45 14.28 3.32
CA ILE A 13 -11.03 12.96 3.10
C ILE A 13 -11.47 12.87 1.64
N VAL A 14 -10.94 11.90 0.91
CA VAL A 14 -11.26 11.66 -0.51
C VAL A 14 -12.20 10.47 -0.72
N GLY A 15 -12.42 9.64 0.31
CA GLY A 15 -13.28 8.47 0.20
C GLY A 15 -13.53 7.80 1.54
N ILE A 16 -14.73 7.27 1.72
CA ILE A 16 -15.16 6.51 2.90
C ILE A 16 -15.93 5.28 2.40
N PHE A 17 -15.64 4.12 2.96
CA PHE A 17 -16.43 2.92 2.72
C PHE A 17 -17.12 2.46 4.01
N HIS A 18 -18.37 2.02 3.87
CA HIS A 18 -19.17 1.45 4.94
C HIS A 18 -19.74 0.10 4.49
N GLY A 19 -19.68 -0.88 5.39
CA GLY A 19 -20.23 -2.22 5.18
C GLY A 19 -19.97 -3.10 6.38
N TYR A 20 -20.64 -4.25 6.45
CA TYR A 20 -20.43 -5.24 7.52
C TYR A 20 -19.10 -5.97 7.41
N GLU A 21 -18.48 -5.93 6.23
CA GLU A 21 -17.19 -6.54 5.94
C GLU A 21 -16.29 -5.54 5.19
N LYS A 22 -15.00 -5.87 5.05
CA LYS A 22 -14.08 -5.10 4.20
C LYS A 22 -14.54 -5.13 2.74
N PRO A 23 -14.22 -4.10 1.92
CA PRO A 23 -14.53 -4.15 0.50
C PRO A 23 -13.90 -5.39 -0.14
N LYS A 24 -14.66 -6.10 -0.96
CA LYS A 24 -14.21 -7.38 -1.56
C LYS A 24 -13.22 -7.17 -2.71
N SER A 25 -13.22 -5.99 -3.33
CA SER A 25 -12.38 -5.66 -4.46
C SER A 25 -11.73 -4.30 -4.22
N SER A 26 -10.40 -4.26 -4.25
CA SER A 26 -9.63 -3.02 -4.19
C SER A 26 -9.87 -2.15 -5.42
N ASN A 27 -10.00 -2.77 -6.60
CA ASN A 27 -10.31 -2.05 -7.84
C ASN A 27 -11.61 -1.27 -7.73
N LYS A 28 -12.71 -1.91 -7.30
CA LYS A 28 -13.99 -1.22 -7.11
C LYS A 28 -13.93 -0.15 -6.01
N PHE A 29 -13.20 -0.42 -4.92
CA PHE A 29 -13.07 0.52 -3.82
C PHE A 29 -12.30 1.81 -4.22
N LEU A 30 -11.35 1.71 -5.15
CA LEU A 30 -10.50 2.84 -5.58
C LEU A 30 -10.92 3.44 -6.92
N GLU A 31 -11.96 2.92 -7.58
CA GLU A 31 -12.31 3.23 -8.96
C GLU A 31 -12.56 4.73 -9.18
N GLU A 32 -13.41 5.35 -8.37
CA GLU A 32 -13.73 6.78 -8.46
C GLU A 32 -12.48 7.65 -8.23
N PHE A 33 -11.72 7.35 -7.17
CA PHE A 33 -10.47 8.05 -6.86
C PHE A 33 -9.44 7.96 -7.99
N ILE A 34 -9.23 6.77 -8.55
CA ILE A 34 -8.25 6.56 -9.62
C ILE A 34 -8.69 7.29 -10.89
N SER A 35 -9.98 7.25 -11.22
CA SER A 35 -10.53 7.90 -12.42
C SER A 35 -10.30 9.42 -12.37
N GLU A 36 -10.61 10.06 -11.24
CA GLU A 36 -10.35 11.49 -11.05
C GLU A 36 -8.85 11.81 -11.02
N LEU A 37 -8.06 10.99 -10.33
CA LEU A 37 -6.62 11.21 -10.21
C LEU A 37 -5.91 11.13 -11.57
N ILE A 38 -6.33 10.21 -12.45
CA ILE A 38 -5.78 10.10 -13.81
C ILE A 38 -6.00 11.41 -14.58
N ILE A 39 -7.20 11.98 -14.51
CA ILE A 39 -7.52 13.26 -15.15
C ILE A 39 -6.62 14.36 -14.57
N LEU A 40 -6.58 14.48 -13.24
CA LEU A 40 -5.79 15.51 -12.55
C LEU A 40 -4.29 15.42 -12.86
N VAL A 41 -3.73 14.21 -12.92
CA VAL A 41 -2.29 14.02 -13.20
C VAL A 41 -1.96 14.33 -14.66
N ASN A 42 -2.85 14.01 -15.60
CA ASN A 42 -2.61 14.21 -17.03
C ASN A 42 -2.92 15.63 -17.50
N GLU A 43 -4.00 16.22 -16.99
CA GLU A 43 -4.54 17.50 -17.47
C GLU A 43 -4.23 18.66 -16.51
N GLY A 44 -3.95 18.35 -15.24
CA GLY A 44 -3.81 19.35 -14.18
C GLY A 44 -5.15 19.79 -13.59
N LEU A 45 -5.09 20.75 -12.66
CA LEU A 45 -6.24 21.39 -12.05
C LEU A 45 -6.36 22.82 -12.57
N THR A 46 -7.43 23.10 -13.30
CA THR A 46 -7.72 24.46 -13.79
C THR A 46 -8.35 25.31 -12.69
N THR A 47 -7.77 26.46 -12.37
CA THR A 47 -8.31 27.42 -11.40
C THR A 47 -9.44 28.25 -12.01
N SER A 48 -10.19 28.97 -11.16
CA SER A 48 -11.22 29.93 -11.61
C SER A 48 -10.67 31.02 -12.52
N GLU A 49 -9.38 31.34 -12.39
CA GLU A 49 -8.67 32.35 -13.16
C GLU A 49 -8.11 31.80 -14.49
N GLY A 50 -8.27 30.49 -14.74
CA GLY A 50 -7.82 29.81 -15.95
C GLY A 50 -6.37 29.30 -15.90
N GLU A 51 -5.71 29.38 -14.74
CA GLU A 51 -4.37 28.81 -14.56
C GLU A 51 -4.44 27.28 -14.41
N VAL A 52 -3.48 26.55 -14.98
CA VAL A 52 -3.41 25.08 -14.86
C VAL A 52 -2.32 24.69 -13.87
N ILE A 53 -2.72 24.07 -12.77
CA ILE A 53 -1.82 23.54 -11.74
C ILE A 53 -1.50 22.08 -12.05
N CYS A 54 -0.22 21.78 -12.29
CA CYS A 54 0.22 20.39 -12.51
C CYS A 54 0.11 19.58 -11.20
N VAL A 55 -0.63 18.46 -11.26
CA VAL A 55 -0.79 17.55 -10.13
C VAL A 55 0.13 16.35 -10.29
N LYS A 56 0.80 15.95 -9.20
CA LYS A 56 1.63 14.74 -9.16
C LYS A 56 1.29 13.90 -7.94
N LEU A 57 1.06 12.61 -8.16
CA LEU A 57 0.95 11.64 -7.07
C LEU A 57 2.36 11.33 -6.53
N ALA A 58 2.67 11.79 -5.32
CA ALA A 58 3.97 11.55 -4.71
C ALA A 58 4.10 10.14 -4.11
N ALA A 59 3.09 9.68 -3.37
CA ALA A 59 3.08 8.38 -2.72
C ALA A 59 1.66 7.95 -2.33
N LEU A 60 1.43 6.64 -2.30
CA LEU A 60 0.32 6.03 -1.58
C LEU A 60 0.85 5.46 -0.27
N ILE A 61 0.39 6.02 0.85
CA ILE A 61 0.82 5.63 2.20
C ILE A 61 -0.26 4.73 2.80
N CYS A 62 0.12 3.51 3.13
CA CYS A 62 -0.77 2.51 3.70
C CYS A 62 -0.06 1.74 4.82
N ASP A 63 -0.82 1.30 5.83
CA ASP A 63 -0.35 0.24 6.71
C ASP A 63 -0.25 -1.09 5.95
N VAL A 64 0.32 -2.12 6.57
CA VAL A 64 0.59 -3.39 5.86
C VAL A 64 -0.70 -4.08 5.37
N PRO A 65 -1.78 -4.17 6.17
CA PRO A 65 -3.06 -4.72 5.70
C PRO A 65 -3.64 -3.95 4.51
N ALA A 66 -3.74 -2.62 4.57
CA ALA A 66 -4.28 -1.85 3.45
C ALA A 66 -3.39 -1.93 2.21
N LYS A 67 -2.06 -1.91 2.38
CA LYS A 67 -1.11 -2.12 1.27
C LYS A 67 -1.36 -3.47 0.58
N SER A 68 -1.53 -4.54 1.35
CA SER A 68 -1.78 -5.87 0.79
C SER A 68 -3.11 -5.95 0.04
N PHE A 69 -4.13 -5.24 0.53
CA PHE A 69 -5.43 -5.12 -0.11
C PHE A 69 -5.34 -4.39 -1.46
N VAL A 70 -4.71 -3.21 -1.48
CA VAL A 70 -4.55 -2.40 -2.70
C VAL A 70 -3.70 -3.14 -3.75
N LEU A 71 -2.59 -3.73 -3.35
CA LEU A 71 -1.68 -4.45 -4.26
C LEU A 71 -2.17 -5.86 -4.64
N HIS A 72 -3.26 -6.34 -4.04
CA HIS A 72 -3.76 -7.70 -4.24
C HIS A 72 -2.72 -8.80 -3.95
N ILE A 73 -1.92 -8.61 -2.89
CA ILE A 73 -0.89 -9.57 -2.46
C ILE A 73 -1.27 -10.25 -1.15
N LYS A 74 -0.52 -11.30 -0.77
CA LYS A 74 -0.72 -11.97 0.52
C LYS A 74 -0.51 -10.98 1.68
N SER A 75 -1.42 -11.02 2.65
CA SER A 75 -1.32 -10.24 3.89
C SER A 75 -0.05 -10.61 4.68
N HIS A 76 0.38 -9.74 5.60
CA HIS A 76 1.60 -9.82 6.41
C HIS A 76 1.89 -11.15 7.13
N ASN A 77 0.89 -12.01 7.30
CA ASN A 77 1.04 -13.34 7.92
C ASN A 77 1.23 -14.47 6.91
N GLY A 78 1.26 -14.18 5.61
CA GLY A 78 1.52 -15.15 4.57
C GLY A 78 3.01 -15.45 4.42
N TYR A 79 3.35 -16.69 4.08
CA TYR A 79 4.72 -17.10 3.78
C TYR A 79 5.34 -16.28 2.64
N ASN A 80 4.57 -15.95 1.60
CA ASN A 80 5.03 -15.09 0.49
C ASN A 80 4.38 -13.70 0.59
N SER A 81 4.54 -13.02 1.72
CA SER A 81 3.94 -11.69 1.99
C SER A 81 4.90 -10.50 1.92
N CYS A 82 6.20 -10.73 1.68
CA CYS A 82 7.13 -9.62 1.46
C CYS A 82 6.74 -8.85 0.19
N SER A 83 6.30 -7.60 0.34
CA SER A 83 5.97 -6.71 -0.78
C SER A 83 7.18 -6.05 -1.44
N LYS A 84 8.39 -6.38 -1.00
CA LYS A 84 9.65 -5.77 -1.45
C LYS A 84 10.62 -6.77 -2.07
N CYS A 85 10.43 -8.05 -1.81
CA CYS A 85 11.41 -9.09 -2.01
C CYS A 85 10.73 -10.41 -2.33
N ILE A 86 11.38 -11.23 -3.16
CA ILE A 86 10.93 -12.59 -3.47
C ILE A 86 11.60 -13.50 -2.46
N ILE A 87 10.90 -13.76 -1.35
CA ILE A 87 11.38 -14.63 -0.27
C ILE A 87 10.20 -15.32 0.38
N THR A 88 10.40 -16.58 0.74
CA THR A 88 9.43 -17.36 1.51
C THR A 88 9.80 -17.27 2.99
N GLY A 89 8.89 -16.74 3.80
CA GLY A 89 9.04 -16.68 5.24
C GLY A 89 8.94 -18.06 5.88
N THR A 90 9.36 -18.16 7.14
CA THR A 90 9.25 -19.36 7.96
C THR A 90 8.35 -19.05 9.15
N TYR A 91 7.45 -19.98 9.48
CA TYR A 91 6.60 -19.84 10.65
C TYR A 91 7.36 -20.27 11.91
N ILE A 92 7.59 -19.32 12.82
CA ILE A 92 8.30 -19.55 14.06
C ILE A 92 7.29 -19.58 15.20
N ARG A 93 7.27 -20.67 15.95
CA ARG A 93 6.59 -20.78 17.24
C ARG A 93 7.61 -20.60 18.36
N THR A 94 7.34 -19.71 19.29
CA THR A 94 8.09 -19.60 20.54
C THR A 94 7.17 -20.05 21.67
N ASN A 95 7.68 -20.85 22.61
CA ASN A 95 6.88 -21.43 23.69
C ASN A 95 6.04 -20.35 24.41
N GLY A 96 4.72 -20.43 24.29
CA GLY A 96 3.77 -19.50 24.91
C GLY A 96 3.43 -18.23 24.12
N ILE A 97 4.03 -17.98 22.94
CA ILE A 97 3.74 -16.81 22.09
C ILE A 97 3.01 -17.26 20.82
N HIS A 98 2.07 -16.45 20.34
CA HIS A 98 1.46 -16.65 19.02
C HIS A 98 2.54 -16.72 17.94
N GLY A 99 2.51 -17.79 17.14
CA GLY A 99 3.51 -17.98 16.09
C GLY A 99 3.39 -16.91 15.01
N ARG A 100 4.52 -16.54 14.43
CA ARG A 100 4.67 -15.46 13.45
C ARG A 100 5.45 -15.95 12.24
N VAL A 101 5.15 -15.40 11.07
CA VAL A 101 6.01 -15.59 9.89
C VAL A 101 7.17 -14.62 9.99
N CYS A 102 8.39 -15.14 9.92
CA CYS A 102 9.61 -14.35 9.86
C CYS A 102 10.29 -14.56 8.50
N PHE A 103 10.93 -13.51 8.00
CA PHE A 103 11.72 -13.55 6.77
C PHE A 103 13.20 -13.49 7.18
N PRO A 104 13.82 -14.63 7.53
CA PRO A 104 15.25 -14.64 7.80
C PRO A 104 15.98 -14.18 6.53
N SER A 105 17.03 -13.37 6.68
CA SER A 105 17.89 -13.06 5.54
C SER A 105 18.38 -14.38 4.92
N PRO A 106 18.43 -14.50 3.58
CA PRO A 106 19.08 -15.65 2.97
C PRO A 106 20.49 -15.75 3.56
N ASN A 107 20.90 -16.95 3.98
CA ASN A 107 22.30 -17.18 4.26
C ASN A 107 23.07 -16.91 2.95
N LYS A 108 24.34 -16.50 3.01
CA LYS A 108 25.16 -16.24 1.80
C LYS A 108 25.24 -17.44 0.83
N GLU A 109 24.68 -18.59 1.19
CA GLU A 109 24.66 -19.82 0.41
C GLU A 109 23.38 -20.01 -0.43
N ASP A 110 22.32 -19.21 -0.21
CA ASP A 110 21.03 -19.32 -0.91
C ASP A 110 20.89 -18.32 -2.09
N GLU A 111 21.98 -17.70 -2.53
CA GLU A 111 21.99 -16.68 -3.62
C GLU A 111 21.80 -17.28 -5.03
N PHE A 112 21.54 -18.58 -5.14
CA PHE A 112 21.18 -19.20 -6.41
C PHE A 112 19.98 -20.12 -6.22
N ILE A 113 18.82 -19.65 -6.65
CA ILE A 113 17.91 -20.36 -7.58
C ILE A 113 16.87 -19.32 -8.01
N LEU A 114 16.81 -19.11 -9.33
CA LEU A 114 15.87 -18.25 -10.07
C LEU A 114 14.40 -18.55 -9.73
#